data_AF-A0AAP8T1V0-F1
#
_entry.id   AF-A0AAP8T1V0-F1
#
_cell.length_a   1.000
_cell.length_b   1.000
_cell.length_c   1.000
_cell.angle_alpha   90.00
_cell.angle_beta   90.00
_cell.angle_gamma   90.00
#
_symmetry.space_group_name_H-M   'P 1'
#
loop_
_entity.id
_entity.type
_entity.pdbx_description
1 polymer ?
#
loop_
_entity_poly.entity_id
_entity_poly.type
_entity_poly.pdbx_seq_one_letter_code
_entity_poly.pdbx_strand_id
1 'polypeptide(L)'
;IIKQVFRDLGFSDFEDTLSRPYREWEYCVQYRETSFDFVSRLMEQEGIYYFFRHEQGRHVLVLADAYGAHANVPGYASVPY
;
A
#
# COMPACT_ATOMS: atom_id res chain seq x y z
N ILE A 1 0.86 7.61 9.41
CA ILE A 1 -0.52 7.20 9.74
C ILE A 1 -0.81 5.77 9.27
N ILE A 2 -0.87 5.48 7.96
CA ILE A 2 -1.22 4.13 7.44
C ILE A 2 -0.39 3.00 8.07
N LYS A 3 0.94 3.10 8.04
CA LYS A 3 1.84 2.09 8.64
C LYS A 3 1.64 1.91 10.15
N GLN A 4 1.25 2.98 10.84
CA GLN A 4 0.99 2.94 12.28
C GLN A 4 -0.25 2.10 12.56
N VAL A 5 -1.34 2.35 11.83
CA VAL A 5 -2.59 1.59 11.93
C VAL A 5 -2.35 0.09 11.67
N PHE A 6 -1.54 -0.27 10.67
CA PHE A 6 -1.21 -1.66 10.40
C PHE A 6 -0.45 -2.32 11.56
N ARG A 7 0.57 -1.65 12.09
CA ARG A 7 1.39 -2.17 13.19
C ARG A 7 0.60 -2.30 14.49
N ASP A 8 -0.27 -1.35 14.79
CA ASP A 8 -1.10 -1.36 16.01
C ASP A 8 -2.09 -2.54 16.02
N LEU A 9 -2.53 -2.99 14.84
CA LEU A 9 -3.36 -4.19 14.67
C LEU A 9 -2.54 -5.49 14.54
N GLY A 10 -1.21 -5.41 14.63
CA GLY A 10 -0.31 -6.57 14.56
C GLY A 10 0.05 -7.04 13.15
N PHE A 11 -0.25 -6.26 12.11
CA PHE A 11 0.13 -6.60 10.73
C PHE A 11 1.55 -6.13 10.41
N SER A 12 2.33 -7.01 9.78
CA SER A 12 3.71 -6.74 9.35
C SER A 12 3.97 -6.99 7.87
N ASP A 13 3.07 -7.68 7.17
CA ASP A 13 3.24 -8.05 5.76
C ASP A 13 2.83 -6.90 4.81
N PHE A 14 3.55 -5.79 4.89
CA PHE A 14 3.41 -4.68 3.95
C PHE A 14 4.76 -4.07 3.59
N GLU A 15 4.84 -3.50 2.39
CA GLU A 15 6.04 -2.87 1.85
C GLU A 15 5.72 -1.43 1.42
N ASP A 16 6.67 -0.52 1.64
CA ASP A 16 6.59 0.87 1.17
C ASP A 16 7.51 1.04 -0.03
N THR A 17 6.90 1.24 -1.20
CA THR A 17 7.58 1.50 -2.47
C THR A 17 7.21 2.88 -3.01
N LEU A 18 6.82 3.80 -2.13
CA LEU A 18 6.42 5.16 -2.49
C LEU A 18 7.64 5.97 -2.92
N SER A 19 7.50 6.71 -4.01
CA SER A 19 8.59 7.43 -4.66
C SER A 19 8.61 8.92 -4.33
N ARG A 20 7.48 9.49 -3.92
CA ARG A 20 7.37 10.93 -3.59
C ARG A 20 7.29 11.18 -2.09
N PRO A 21 7.74 12.36 -1.62
CA PRO A 21 7.46 12.79 -0.25
C PRO A 21 5.98 13.08 -0.08
N TYR A 22 5.44 12.76 1.09
CA TYR A 22 4.07 13.05 1.48
C TYR A 22 4.05 14.13 2.56
N ARG A 23 3.05 15.01 2.49
CA ARG A 23 2.87 16.04 3.50
C ARG A 23 2.56 15.42 4.86
N GLU A 24 3.02 16.07 5.91
CA GLU A 24 2.58 15.78 7.26
C GLU A 24 1.21 16.44 7.50
N TRP A 25 0.30 15.70 8.12
CA TRP A 25 -1.02 16.19 8.44
C TRP A 25 -1.02 16.71 9.87
N GLU A 26 -1.29 18.01 10.05
CA GLU A 26 -1.43 18.62 11.38
C GLU A 26 -2.64 18.06 12.14
N TYR A 27 -3.72 17.75 11.42
CA TYR A 27 -4.94 17.18 11.98
C TYR A 27 -5.53 16.11 11.07
N CYS A 28 -5.62 14.87 11.57
CA CYS A 28 -6.21 13.74 10.87
C CYS A 28 -6.86 12.80 11.89
N VAL A 29 -8.14 12.50 11.73
CA VAL A 29 -8.94 11.72 12.68
C VAL A 29 -9.64 10.57 11.95
N GLN A 30 -9.62 9.40 12.58
CA GLN A 30 -10.47 8.27 12.21
C GLN A 30 -11.79 8.40 12.99
N TYR A 31 -12.91 8.62 12.31
CA TYR A 31 -14.19 8.88 12.98
C TYR A 31 -15.32 7.97 12.47
N ARG A 32 -15.78 7.06 13.33
CA ARG A 32 -16.90 6.13 13.05
C ARG A 32 -16.76 5.36 11.73
N GLU A 33 -15.54 5.00 11.39
CA GLU A 33 -15.19 4.24 10.19
C GLU A 33 -14.25 3.07 10.56
N THR A 34 -14.23 2.02 9.74
CA THR A 34 -13.33 0.89 9.98
C THR A 34 -11.88 1.30 9.73
N SER A 35 -10.92 0.58 10.31
CA SER A 35 -9.50 0.84 10.04
C SER A 35 -9.14 0.69 8.57
N PHE A 36 -9.84 -0.19 7.84
CA PHE A 36 -9.66 -0.36 6.40
C PHE A 36 -10.19 0.83 5.60
N ASP A 37 -11.38 1.33 5.94
CA ASP A 37 -11.95 2.52 5.27
C ASP A 37 -11.07 3.75 5.50
N PHE A 38 -10.57 3.92 6.73
CA PHE A 38 -9.71 5.03 7.09
C PHE A 38 -8.41 5.05 6.28
N VAL A 39 -7.68 3.92 6.22
CA VAL A 39 -6.44 3.87 5.42
C VAL A 39 -6.74 3.98 3.94
N SER A 40 -7.84 3.40 3.45
CA SER A 40 -8.22 3.45 2.04
C SER A 40 -8.51 4.88 1.59
N ARG A 41 -9.35 5.61 2.33
CA ARG A 41 -9.64 7.02 2.07
C ARG A 41 -8.38 7.90 2.08
N LEU A 42 -7.44 7.65 3.00
CA LEU A 42 -6.18 8.40 3.04
C LEU A 42 -5.29 8.08 1.83
N MET A 43 -5.22 6.80 1.44
CA MET A 43 -4.49 6.38 0.26
C MET A 43 -5.07 7.02 -1.01
N GLU A 44 -6.39 6.97 -1.18
CA GLU A 44 -7.09 7.60 -2.30
C GLU A 44 -6.83 9.12 -2.37
N GLN A 45 -6.89 9.81 -1.23
CA GLN A 45 -6.69 11.25 -1.17
C GLN A 45 -5.25 11.67 -1.52
N GLU A 46 -4.27 10.88 -1.09
CA GLU A 46 -2.86 11.15 -1.34
C GLU A 46 -2.36 10.47 -2.64
N GLY A 47 -3.24 9.83 -3.42
CA GLY A 47 -2.88 9.15 -4.68
C GLY A 47 -1.93 7.97 -4.47
N ILE A 48 -2.06 7.27 -3.35
CA ILE A 48 -1.42 6.00 -3.05
C ILE A 48 -2.40 4.89 -3.46
N TYR A 49 -1.90 3.85 -4.10
CA TYR A 49 -2.64 2.62 -4.35
C TYR A 49 -1.80 1.44 -3.84
N TYR A 50 -2.35 0.23 -3.95
CA TYR A 50 -1.64 -0.97 -3.55
C TYR A 50 -1.95 -2.16 -4.44
N PHE A 51 -1.05 -3.14 -4.41
CA PHE A 51 -1.23 -4.46 -4.98
C PHE A 51 -0.67 -5.52 -4.03
N PHE A 52 -0.98 -6.79 -4.28
CA PHE A 52 -0.47 -7.89 -3.47
C PHE A 52 0.65 -8.65 -4.18
N ARG A 53 1.78 -8.80 -3.49
CA ARG A 53 2.83 -9.76 -3.90
C ARG A 53 2.63 -11.05 -3.13
N HIS A 54 2.52 -12.16 -3.86
CA HIS A 54 2.31 -13.48 -3.29
C HIS A 54 3.65 -14.19 -3.12
N GLU A 55 3.87 -14.73 -1.93
CA GLU A 55 5.04 -15.52 -1.59
C GLU A 55 4.60 -16.82 -0.90
N GLN A 56 5.52 -17.79 -0.76
CA GLN A 56 5.18 -19.03 -0.07
C GLN A 56 4.88 -18.72 1.41
N GLY A 57 3.62 -18.93 1.83
CA GLY A 57 3.19 -18.77 3.22
C GLY A 57 2.78 -17.36 3.62
N ARG A 58 2.80 -16.36 2.72
CA ARG A 58 2.37 -14.98 3.01
C ARG A 58 1.96 -14.20 1.75
N HIS A 59 1.19 -13.13 1.94
CA HIS A 59 0.89 -12.15 0.91
C HIS A 59 1.27 -10.76 1.44
N VAL A 60 1.98 -9.98 0.64
CA VAL A 60 2.52 -8.68 1.03
C VAL A 60 1.72 -7.59 0.35
N LEU A 61 1.16 -6.67 1.12
CA LEU A 61 0.53 -5.46 0.58
C LEU A 61 1.63 -4.45 0.22
N VAL A 62 1.78 -4.14 -1.06
CA VAL A 62 2.79 -3.20 -1.56
C VAL A 62 2.12 -1.84 -1.79
N LEU A 63 2.53 -0.82 -1.02
CA LEU A 63 2.09 0.56 -1.20
C LEU A 63 2.87 1.20 -2.36
N ALA A 64 2.15 1.73 -3.34
CA ALA A 64 2.71 2.23 -4.59
C ALA A 64 2.10 3.58 -5.01
N ASP A 65 2.90 4.40 -5.69
CA ASP A 65 2.48 5.70 -6.25
C ASP A 65 3.01 5.95 -7.68
N ALA A 66 3.86 5.08 -8.20
CA ALA A 66 4.54 5.26 -9.47
C ALA A 66 4.84 3.93 -10.17
N TYR A 67 5.20 4.02 -11.44
CA TYR A 67 5.57 2.85 -12.25
C TYR A 67 6.72 2.03 -11.64
N GLY A 68 7.67 2.68 -10.98
CA GLY A 68 8.84 2.02 -10.38
C GLY A 68 8.53 1.03 -9.25
N ALA A 69 7.30 1.05 -8.72
CA ALA A 69 6.84 0.06 -7.74
C ALA A 69 6.51 -1.30 -8.37
N HIS A 70 6.37 -1.38 -9.69
CA HIS A 70 5.94 -2.59 -10.40
C HIS A 70 7.13 -3.36 -10.98
N ALA A 71 7.01 -4.69 -11.01
CA ALA A 71 7.98 -5.56 -11.64
C ALA A 71 7.28 -6.62 -12.49
N ASN A 72 7.92 -7.00 -13.60
CA ASN A 72 7.45 -8.10 -14.43
C ASN A 72 7.65 -9.43 -13.69
N VAL A 73 6.66 -10.31 -13.78
CA VAL A 73 6.81 -11.69 -13.32
C VAL A 73 7.82 -12.41 -14.24
N PRO A 74 8.81 -13.14 -13.69
CA PRO A 74 9.77 -13.90 -14.49
C PRO A 74 9.07 -14.83 -15.50
N GLY A 75 9.50 -14.78 -16.76
CA GLY A 75 8.91 -15.57 -17.84
C GLY A 75 7.65 -14.96 -18.50
N TYR A 76 7.11 -13.86 -17.96
CA TYR A 76 5.90 -13.20 -18.46
C TYR A 76 6.13 -11.74 -18.87
N ALA A 77 7.37 -11.35 -19.16
CA ALA A 77 7.66 -10.00 -19.65
C ALA A 77 7.01 -9.70 -21.02
N SER A 78 6.76 -10.73 -21.82
CA SER A 78 6.03 -10.66 -23.09
C SER A 78 5.22 -11.94 -23.26
N VAL A 79 3.94 -11.82 -23.61
CA VAL A 79 3.01 -12.94 -23.79
C VAL A 79 2.62 -12.99 -25.27
N PRO A 80 2.65 -14.17 -25.94
CA PRO A 80 2.22 -14.29 -27.33
C PRO A 80 0.72 -14.04 -27.47
N TYR A 81 0.32 -13.49 -28.63
CA TYR A 81 -1.08 -13.24 -29.04
C TYR A 81 -1.68 -14.44 -29.76
#